data_AF-A0A1F8S0G6-F1
#
_entry.id   AF-A0A1F8S0G6-F1
#
_cell.length_a   1.000
_cell.length_b   1.000
_cell.length_c   1.000
_cell.angle_alpha   90.00
_cell.angle_beta   90.00
_cell.angle_gamma   90.00
#
_symmetry.space_group_name_H-M   'P 1'
#
loop_
_entity.id
_entity.type
_entity.pdbx_description
1 polymer ?
#
loop_
_entity_poly.entity_id
_entity_poly.type
_entity_poly.pdbx_seq_one_letter_code
_entity_poly.pdbx_strand_id
1 'polypeptide(L)'
;TLVAELRDTRVEAEAWGPGAERVLDGLPALLGLLDDPTGFDPSLHPLVADLARRRPGLRLGWTGVVFEALLPAILEQKVTGGEAAIAFRGLTRRHGEPGPGPVAAAEGLWLQPAPEVLAALPYYAYHPFGVEQRRAEAVRRMARIARRLEELAALPGTRAEVGAAAAAVLARHAGVGPWTAAEVTLRALGDPDAVSVGDFHLKNLVAFALAGEPRGTDERMIELLEPWRGHRARVIRLLEASGIEAPRHGPRYAPPDRRAM
;
A
#
# COMPACT_ATOMS: atom_id res chain seq x y z
N THR A 1 -14.46 10.56 8.60
CA THR A 1 -13.60 10.32 9.77
C THR A 1 -14.12 9.11 10.50
N LEU A 2 -13.22 8.30 11.07
CA LEU A 2 -13.52 7.11 11.84
C LEU A 2 -12.72 7.19 13.15
N VAL A 3 -13.38 7.04 14.28
CA VAL A 3 -12.75 6.80 15.58
C VAL A 3 -13.06 5.35 15.96
N ALA A 4 -12.03 4.60 16.34
CA ALA A 4 -12.16 3.21 16.77
C ALA A 4 -11.39 3.01 18.09
N GLU A 5 -12.07 2.47 19.10
CA GLU A 5 -11.52 2.18 20.41
C GLU A 5 -11.57 0.68 20.68
N LEU A 6 -10.46 0.12 21.16
CA LEU A 6 -10.41 -1.26 21.66
C LEU A 6 -10.87 -1.29 23.11
N ARG A 7 -11.98 -1.98 23.39
CA ARG A 7 -12.47 -2.31 24.73
C ARG A 7 -12.37 -3.81 24.93
N ASP A 8 -11.39 -4.25 25.71
CA ASP A 8 -11.04 -5.66 25.92
C ASP A 8 -10.82 -6.41 24.60
N THR A 9 -11.81 -7.18 24.14
CA THR A 9 -11.79 -7.96 22.90
C THR A 9 -12.72 -7.41 21.81
N ARG A 10 -13.38 -6.28 22.06
CA ARG A 10 -14.31 -5.62 21.13
C ARG A 10 -13.74 -4.31 20.62
N VAL A 11 -13.94 -4.01 19.34
CA VAL A 11 -13.72 -2.67 18.79
C VAL A 11 -15.06 -1.95 18.70
N GLU A 12 -15.13 -0.78 19.31
CA GLU A 12 -16.26 0.15 19.17
C GLU A 12 -15.83 1.27 18.23
N ALA A 13 -16.69 1.64 17.28
CA ALA A 13 -16.34 2.63 16.29
C ALA A 13 -17.50 3.58 15.98
N GLU A 14 -17.14 4.83 15.74
CA GLU A 14 -18.04 5.88 15.29
C GLU A 14 -17.43 6.55 14.05
N ALA A 15 -18.29 6.89 13.07
CA ALA A 15 -17.85 7.51 11.84
C ALA A 15 -18.73 8.69 11.44
N TRP A 16 -18.12 9.67 10.78
CA TRP A 16 -18.76 10.89 10.31
C TRP A 16 -18.45 11.18 8.84
N GLY A 17 -19.40 11.85 8.18
CA GLY A 17 -19.33 12.27 6.78
C GLY A 17 -20.07 11.33 5.82
N PRO A 18 -20.09 11.64 4.52
CA PRO A 18 -20.85 10.88 3.52
C PRO A 18 -20.46 9.41 3.39
N GLY A 19 -19.22 9.04 3.77
CA GLY A 19 -18.71 7.67 3.75
C GLY A 19 -18.79 6.91 5.08
N ALA A 20 -19.53 7.43 6.07
CA ALA A 20 -19.56 6.86 7.43
C ALA A 20 -20.06 5.40 7.46
N GLU A 21 -21.17 5.10 6.77
CA GLU A 21 -21.71 3.74 6.70
C GLU A 21 -20.73 2.78 6.02
N ARG A 22 -20.20 3.17 4.85
CA ARG A 22 -19.20 2.37 4.11
C ARG A 22 -17.97 2.03 4.94
N VAL A 23 -17.43 2.99 5.71
CA VAL A 23 -16.22 2.73 6.51
C VAL A 23 -16.52 1.86 7.74
N LEU A 24 -17.72 1.98 8.33
CA LEU A 24 -18.15 1.11 9.43
C LEU A 24 -18.38 -0.32 8.94
N ASP A 25 -19.04 -0.50 7.79
CA ASP A 25 -19.22 -1.81 7.16
C ASP A 25 -17.88 -2.46 6.76
N GLY A 26 -16.92 -1.64 6.30
CA GLY A 26 -15.57 -2.07 5.96
C GLY A 26 -14.61 -2.24 7.15
N LEU A 27 -15.03 -1.89 8.38
CA LEU A 27 -14.14 -1.91 9.55
C LEU A 27 -13.51 -3.28 9.83
N PRO A 28 -14.24 -4.42 9.72
CA PRO A 28 -13.62 -5.73 9.89
C PRO A 28 -12.47 -5.98 8.90
N ALA A 29 -12.58 -5.52 7.65
CA ALA A 29 -11.52 -5.60 6.66
C ALA A 29 -10.31 -4.73 7.03
N LEU A 30 -10.55 -3.49 7.47
CA LEU A 30 -9.48 -2.57 7.90
C LEU A 30 -8.68 -3.12 9.08
N LEU A 31 -9.35 -3.80 10.01
CA LEU A 31 -8.73 -4.44 11.17
C LEU A 31 -8.09 -5.79 10.85
N GLY A 32 -8.22 -6.28 9.61
CA GLY A 32 -7.71 -7.60 9.21
C GLY A 32 -8.47 -8.77 9.82
N LEU A 33 -9.71 -8.57 10.28
CA LEU A 33 -10.57 -9.64 10.79
C LEU A 33 -11.09 -10.57 9.69
N LEU A 34 -11.02 -10.11 8.43
CA LEU A 34 -11.36 -10.89 7.24
C LEU A 34 -10.14 -11.52 6.56
N ASP A 35 -8.96 -11.43 7.20
CA ASP A 35 -7.75 -12.07 6.72
C ASP A 35 -7.81 -13.59 6.96
N ASP A 36 -7.65 -14.38 5.90
CA ASP A 36 -7.69 -15.84 5.96
C ASP A 36 -6.26 -16.42 5.81
N PRO A 37 -5.65 -16.95 6.88
CA PRO A 37 -4.34 -17.57 6.82
C PRO A 37 -4.41 -19.05 6.37
N THR A 38 -5.56 -19.58 5.98
CA THR A 38 -5.69 -20.97 5.52
C THR A 38 -4.72 -21.25 4.37
N GLY A 39 -3.98 -22.36 4.47
CA GLY A 39 -2.94 -22.74 3.51
C GLY A 39 -1.58 -22.05 3.73
N PHE A 40 -1.44 -21.13 4.69
CA PHE A 40 -0.14 -20.61 5.08
C PHE A 40 0.62 -21.61 5.97
N ASP A 41 1.72 -22.19 5.48
CA ASP A 41 2.61 -23.04 6.26
C ASP A 41 3.88 -22.28 6.66
N PRO A 42 3.96 -21.71 7.88
CA PRO A 42 5.16 -21.00 8.32
C PRO A 42 6.32 -21.95 8.65
N SER A 43 6.09 -23.26 8.77
CA SER A 43 7.12 -24.25 9.14
C SER A 43 8.14 -24.50 8.03
N LEU A 44 7.83 -24.07 6.79
CA LEU A 44 8.70 -24.19 5.62
C LEU A 44 10.04 -23.45 5.78
N HIS A 45 10.17 -22.55 6.75
CA HIS A 45 11.45 -21.94 7.11
C HIS A 45 11.52 -21.59 8.61
N PRO A 46 12.61 -21.94 9.34
CA PRO A 46 12.71 -21.72 10.80
C PRO A 46 12.48 -20.28 11.24
N LEU A 47 13.01 -19.29 10.50
CA LEU A 47 12.77 -17.87 10.79
C LEU A 47 11.29 -17.50 10.62
N VAL A 48 10.62 -17.98 9.57
CA VAL A 48 9.22 -17.64 9.30
C VAL A 48 8.32 -18.25 10.39
N ALA A 49 8.60 -19.49 10.80
CA ALA A 49 7.96 -20.15 11.93
C ALA A 49 8.11 -19.35 13.23
N ASP A 50 9.33 -18.89 13.54
CA ASP A 50 9.59 -18.08 14.73
C ASP A 50 8.87 -16.73 14.68
N LEU A 51 8.91 -16.04 13.53
CA LEU A 51 8.26 -14.74 13.36
C LEU A 51 6.73 -14.84 13.47
N ALA A 52 6.12 -15.85 12.84
CA ALA A 52 4.68 -16.10 12.91
C ALA A 52 4.24 -16.38 14.35
N ARG A 53 5.00 -17.23 15.07
CA ARG A 53 4.74 -17.55 16.48
C ARG A 53 4.84 -16.32 17.39
N ARG A 54 5.80 -15.42 17.15
CA ARG A 54 5.96 -14.18 17.94
C ARG A 54 4.95 -13.10 17.60
N ARG A 55 4.24 -13.21 16.47
CA ARG A 55 3.29 -12.20 15.97
C ARG A 55 1.94 -12.82 15.61
N PRO A 56 1.26 -13.50 16.55
CA PRO A 56 -0.02 -14.17 16.27
C PRO A 56 -1.12 -13.19 15.82
N GLY A 57 -1.01 -11.91 16.20
CA GLY A 57 -1.93 -10.84 15.82
C GLY A 57 -1.60 -10.12 14.51
N LEU A 58 -0.55 -10.50 13.78
CA LEU A 58 -0.28 -9.92 12.47
C LEU A 58 -1.35 -10.39 11.49
N ARG A 59 -2.05 -9.42 10.89
CA ARG A 59 -3.14 -9.61 9.94
C ARG A 59 -2.94 -8.69 8.74
N LEU A 60 -3.43 -9.11 7.58
CA LEU A 60 -3.47 -8.29 6.37
C LEU A 60 -4.83 -7.58 6.28
N GLY A 61 -4.87 -6.35 6.80
CA GLY A 61 -6.03 -5.46 6.64
C GLY A 61 -6.06 -4.81 5.27
N TRP A 62 -7.24 -4.34 4.85
CA TRP A 62 -7.42 -3.66 3.57
C TRP A 62 -8.54 -2.61 3.59
N THR A 63 -8.42 -1.59 2.73
CA THR A 63 -9.33 -0.43 2.73
C THR A 63 -10.57 -0.60 1.84
N GLY A 64 -10.47 -1.39 0.77
CA GLY A 64 -11.52 -1.51 -0.23
C GLY A 64 -11.70 -0.24 -1.07
N VAL A 65 -10.69 0.65 -1.07
CA VAL A 65 -10.68 1.88 -1.87
C VAL A 65 -9.41 1.89 -2.71
N VAL A 66 -9.56 1.59 -3.99
CA VAL A 66 -8.43 1.35 -4.90
C VAL A 66 -7.69 2.64 -5.20
N PHE A 67 -8.43 3.71 -5.51
CA PHE A 67 -7.81 4.98 -5.89
C PHE A 67 -7.01 5.61 -4.73
N GLU A 68 -7.49 5.48 -3.50
CA GLU A 68 -6.80 6.00 -2.30
C GLU A 68 -5.46 5.31 -2.03
N ALA A 69 -5.30 4.05 -2.41
CA ALA A 69 -4.01 3.35 -2.37
C ALA A 69 -3.14 3.67 -3.60
N LEU A 70 -3.76 3.91 -4.75
CA LEU A 70 -3.09 4.16 -6.01
C LEU A 70 -2.37 5.52 -6.05
N LEU A 71 -2.97 6.56 -5.48
CA LEU A 71 -2.35 7.89 -5.42
C LEU A 71 -0.97 7.86 -4.72
N PRO A 72 -0.83 7.45 -3.44
CA PRO A 72 0.46 7.40 -2.78
C PRO A 72 1.44 6.42 -3.47
N ALA A 73 0.95 5.26 -3.95
CA ALA A 73 1.80 4.31 -4.67
C ALA A 73 2.40 4.92 -5.95
N ILE A 74 1.67 5.75 -6.71
CA ILE A 74 2.25 6.46 -7.85
C ILE A 74 3.29 7.49 -7.40
N LEU A 75 3.03 8.23 -6.32
CA LEU A 75 3.94 9.26 -5.80
C LEU A 75 5.27 8.68 -5.29
N GLU A 76 5.26 7.44 -4.80
CA GLU A 76 6.43 6.70 -4.31
C GLU A 76 7.37 6.20 -5.41
N GLN A 77 6.92 6.16 -6.68
CA GLN A 77 7.72 5.61 -7.77
C GLN A 77 9.04 6.36 -7.93
N LYS A 78 10.17 5.63 -7.83
CA LYS A 78 11.54 6.10 -8.09
C LYS A 78 11.96 7.32 -7.25
N VAL A 79 11.41 7.45 -6.05
CA VAL A 79 11.82 8.44 -5.04
C VAL A 79 11.98 7.77 -3.69
N THR A 80 12.57 8.49 -2.74
CA THR A 80 12.56 8.08 -1.34
C THR A 80 11.16 8.19 -0.74
N GLY A 81 10.87 7.39 0.30
CA GLY A 81 9.62 7.50 1.04
C GLY A 81 9.40 8.89 1.65
N GLY A 82 10.48 9.61 1.99
CA GLY A 82 10.40 10.98 2.49
C GLY A 82 9.91 11.98 1.43
N GLU A 83 10.45 11.91 0.20
CA GLU A 83 9.95 12.71 -0.93
C GLU A 83 8.48 12.41 -1.23
N ALA A 84 8.11 11.12 -1.25
CA ALA A 84 6.73 10.71 -1.49
C ALA A 84 5.77 11.20 -0.41
N ALA A 85 6.16 11.12 0.87
CA ALA A 85 5.35 11.62 1.98
C ALA A 85 5.15 13.15 1.91
N ILE A 86 6.20 13.90 1.52
CA ILE A 86 6.08 15.34 1.28
C ILE A 86 5.11 15.62 0.13
N ALA A 87 5.23 14.89 -0.98
CA ALA A 87 4.37 15.04 -2.13
C ALA A 87 2.89 14.77 -1.79
N PHE A 88 2.63 13.63 -1.14
CA PHE A 88 1.29 13.21 -0.74
C PHE A 88 0.66 14.20 0.25
N ARG A 89 1.40 14.62 1.29
CA ARG A 89 0.92 15.61 2.26
C ARG A 89 0.66 16.96 1.62
N GLY A 90 1.53 17.40 0.72
CA GLY A 90 1.40 18.66 0.01
C GLY A 90 0.15 18.71 -0.87
N LEU A 91 -0.04 17.69 -1.72
CA LEU A 91 -1.24 17.53 -2.56
C LEU A 91 -2.51 17.46 -1.71
N THR A 92 -2.50 16.63 -0.67
CA THR A 92 -3.65 16.45 0.23
C THR A 92 -4.03 17.75 0.94
N ARG A 93 -3.05 18.50 1.46
CA ARG A 93 -3.34 19.79 2.11
C ARG A 93 -3.75 20.90 1.14
N ARG A 94 -3.25 20.87 -0.09
CA ARG A 94 -3.53 21.93 -1.08
C ARG A 94 -4.85 21.72 -1.82
N HIS A 95 -5.19 20.48 -2.12
CA HIS A 95 -6.26 20.10 -3.02
C HIS A 95 -7.27 19.11 -2.42
N GLY A 96 -7.02 18.63 -1.19
CA GLY A 96 -7.97 17.86 -0.42
C GLY A 96 -8.85 18.74 0.45
N GLU A 97 -9.63 18.09 1.31
CA GLU A 97 -10.60 18.74 2.18
C GLU A 97 -10.34 18.34 3.64
N PRO A 98 -10.67 19.18 4.64
CA PRO A 98 -10.64 18.77 6.04
C PRO A 98 -11.51 17.53 6.27
N GLY A 99 -11.07 16.65 7.18
CA GLY A 99 -11.85 15.49 7.58
C GLY A 99 -13.23 15.89 8.14
N PRO A 100 -14.32 15.18 7.80
CA PRO A 100 -15.64 15.48 8.33
C PRO A 100 -15.79 15.02 9.78
N GLY A 101 -16.68 15.64 10.55
CA GLY A 101 -16.98 15.24 11.93
C GLY A 101 -16.58 16.28 12.98
N PRO A 102 -16.79 15.98 14.27
CA PRO A 102 -16.47 16.90 15.35
C PRO A 102 -14.97 17.13 15.48
N VAL A 103 -14.56 18.30 15.97
CA VAL A 103 -13.14 18.67 16.14
C VAL A 103 -12.35 17.59 16.88
N ALA A 104 -12.90 17.06 17.98
CA ALA A 104 -12.27 16.00 18.77
C ALA A 104 -11.92 14.73 17.96
N ALA A 105 -12.63 14.44 16.87
CA ALA A 105 -12.39 13.30 16.00
C ALA A 105 -11.63 13.66 14.70
N ALA A 106 -11.81 14.88 14.20
CA ALA A 106 -11.38 15.28 12.85
C ALA A 106 -10.23 16.30 12.81
N GLU A 107 -9.82 16.84 13.95
CA GLU A 107 -8.75 17.85 14.01
C GLU A 107 -7.46 17.31 13.37
N GLY A 108 -6.96 18.04 12.38
CA GLY A 108 -5.75 17.68 11.65
C GLY A 108 -5.90 16.55 10.63
N LEU A 109 -7.07 15.93 10.50
CA LEU A 109 -7.37 14.96 9.44
C LEU A 109 -7.70 15.67 8.12
N TRP A 110 -7.26 15.06 7.02
CA TRP A 110 -7.51 15.55 5.66
C TRP A 110 -7.92 14.40 4.77
N LEU A 111 -8.95 14.61 3.95
CA LEU A 111 -9.32 13.75 2.85
C LEU A 111 -8.33 13.95 1.71
N GLN A 112 -7.99 12.85 1.02
CA GLN A 112 -7.25 12.94 -0.24
C GLN A 112 -8.04 13.81 -1.24
N PRO A 113 -7.38 14.49 -2.19
CA PRO A 113 -8.07 15.22 -3.23
C PRO A 113 -8.99 14.28 -4.03
N ALA A 114 -10.22 14.72 -4.28
CA ALA A 114 -11.15 13.93 -5.08
C ALA A 114 -10.55 13.61 -6.47
N PRO A 115 -10.83 12.44 -7.06
CA PRO A 115 -10.30 12.08 -8.37
C PRO A 115 -10.58 13.15 -9.44
N GLU A 116 -11.76 13.77 -9.43
CA GLU A 116 -12.15 14.81 -10.38
C GLU A 116 -11.25 16.04 -10.27
N VAL A 117 -10.86 16.41 -9.04
CA VAL A 117 -9.92 17.51 -8.78
C VAL A 117 -8.57 17.18 -9.38
N LEU A 118 -8.01 16.00 -9.09
CA LEU A 118 -6.72 15.57 -9.62
C LEU A 118 -6.73 15.45 -11.16
N ALA A 119 -7.80 14.94 -11.74
CA ALA A 119 -7.94 14.82 -13.18
C ALA A 119 -7.93 16.19 -13.90
N ALA A 120 -8.50 17.22 -13.26
CA ALA A 120 -8.60 18.58 -13.78
C ALA A 120 -7.31 19.40 -13.60
N LEU A 121 -6.46 19.07 -12.62
CA LEU A 121 -5.21 19.78 -12.39
C LEU A 121 -4.30 19.73 -13.65
N PRO A 122 -3.68 20.85 -14.04
CA PRO A 122 -2.59 20.82 -14.99
C PRO A 122 -1.37 20.14 -14.36
N TYR A 123 -0.52 19.48 -15.16
CA TYR A 123 0.61 18.72 -14.61
C TYR A 123 1.56 19.58 -13.76
N TYR A 124 1.75 20.87 -14.09
CA TYR A 124 2.63 21.77 -13.36
C TYR A 124 2.12 22.09 -11.95
N ALA A 125 0.83 21.88 -11.65
CA ALA A 125 0.29 22.03 -10.29
C ALA A 125 0.87 21.01 -9.31
N TYR A 126 1.46 19.92 -9.83
CA TYR A 126 2.11 18.89 -9.04
C TYR A 126 3.59 19.23 -8.72
N HIS A 127 4.20 20.11 -9.53
CA HIS A 127 5.62 20.46 -9.44
C HIS A 127 6.06 21.05 -8.09
N PRO A 128 5.28 21.95 -7.43
CA PRO A 128 5.63 22.47 -6.11
C PRO A 128 5.81 21.39 -5.03
N PHE A 129 5.28 20.19 -5.28
CA PHE A 129 5.36 19.04 -4.39
C PHE A 129 6.46 18.04 -4.78
N GLY A 130 7.34 18.39 -5.73
CA GLY A 130 8.42 17.52 -6.22
C GLY A 130 7.95 16.40 -7.15
N VAL A 131 6.73 16.53 -7.68
CA VAL A 131 6.14 15.56 -8.61
C VAL A 131 6.32 16.09 -10.03
N GLU A 132 7.16 15.39 -10.77
CA GLU A 132 7.48 15.60 -12.17
C GLU A 132 6.32 15.18 -13.10
N GLN A 133 6.43 15.58 -14.37
CA GLN A 133 5.38 15.41 -15.35
C GLN A 133 4.90 13.95 -15.51
N ARG A 134 5.79 12.95 -15.49
CA ARG A 134 5.42 11.56 -15.78
C ARG A 134 4.47 10.98 -14.72
N ARG A 135 4.76 11.14 -13.43
CA ARG A 135 3.88 10.74 -12.32
C ARG A 135 2.64 11.62 -12.25
N ALA A 136 2.76 12.93 -12.45
CA ALA A 136 1.59 13.81 -12.52
C ALA A 136 0.58 13.31 -13.58
N GLU A 137 1.06 12.96 -14.77
CA GLU A 137 0.22 12.41 -15.84
C GLU A 137 -0.34 11.01 -15.50
N ALA A 138 0.40 10.18 -14.75
CA ALA A 138 -0.11 8.90 -14.26
C ALA A 138 -1.27 9.10 -13.27
N VAL A 139 -1.10 10.00 -12.28
CA VAL A 139 -2.16 10.37 -11.34
C VAL A 139 -3.39 10.87 -12.10
N ARG A 140 -3.22 11.83 -13.02
CA ARG A 140 -4.32 12.40 -13.82
C ARG A 140 -5.05 11.33 -14.63
N ARG A 141 -4.33 10.40 -15.27
CA ARG A 141 -4.95 9.29 -16.03
C ARG A 141 -5.78 8.40 -15.12
N MET A 142 -5.25 7.99 -13.97
CA MET A 142 -5.95 7.10 -13.05
C MET A 142 -7.14 7.78 -12.40
N ALA A 143 -7.00 9.06 -12.09
CA ALA A 143 -8.06 9.89 -11.53
C ALA A 143 -9.29 9.96 -12.46
N ARG A 144 -9.10 10.08 -13.79
CA ARG A 144 -10.20 10.09 -14.77
C ARG A 144 -11.03 8.80 -14.81
N ILE A 145 -10.45 7.69 -14.37
CA ILE A 145 -11.11 6.37 -14.39
C ILE A 145 -11.34 5.82 -12.98
N ALA A 146 -11.16 6.63 -11.93
CA ALA A 146 -11.18 6.18 -10.53
C ALA A 146 -12.45 5.42 -10.18
N ARG A 147 -13.63 5.93 -10.58
CA ARG A 147 -14.92 5.24 -10.37
C ARG A 147 -14.93 3.80 -10.90
N ARG A 148 -14.30 3.56 -12.05
CA ARG A 148 -14.19 2.22 -12.65
C ARG A 148 -13.15 1.37 -11.93
N LEU A 149 -12.09 1.98 -11.40
CA LEU A 149 -11.09 1.25 -10.61
C LEU A 149 -11.66 0.69 -9.31
N GLU A 150 -12.65 1.37 -8.71
CA GLU A 150 -13.34 0.86 -7.51
C GLU A 150 -14.11 -0.45 -7.76
N GLU A 151 -14.51 -0.72 -9.01
CA GLU A 151 -15.15 -2.01 -9.39
C GLU A 151 -14.21 -3.21 -9.16
N LEU A 152 -12.89 -2.99 -9.11
CA LEU A 152 -11.90 -4.05 -8.82
C LEU A 152 -12.06 -4.63 -7.41
N ALA A 153 -12.56 -3.84 -6.45
CA ALA A 153 -12.80 -4.33 -5.09
C ALA A 153 -13.98 -5.32 -5.00
N ALA A 154 -14.87 -5.29 -5.99
CA ALA A 154 -16.07 -6.12 -6.06
C ALA A 154 -15.90 -7.38 -6.94
N LEU A 155 -14.70 -7.64 -7.47
CA LEU A 155 -14.43 -8.86 -8.22
C LEU A 155 -14.68 -10.10 -7.33
N PRO A 156 -15.28 -11.17 -7.89
CA PRO A 156 -15.50 -12.40 -7.14
C PRO A 156 -14.20 -13.20 -6.97
N GLY A 157 -14.13 -13.99 -5.90
CA GLY A 157 -13.03 -14.91 -5.63
C GLY A 157 -12.37 -14.67 -4.28
N THR A 158 -11.34 -15.47 -4.00
CA THR A 158 -10.45 -15.29 -2.86
C THR A 158 -9.66 -13.99 -2.99
N ARG A 159 -9.07 -13.50 -1.88
CA ARG A 159 -8.30 -12.25 -1.92
C ARG A 159 -7.09 -12.30 -2.85
N ALA A 160 -6.45 -13.47 -2.96
CA ALA A 160 -5.35 -13.69 -3.90
C ALA A 160 -5.83 -13.64 -5.37
N GLU A 161 -6.95 -14.27 -5.70
CA GLU A 161 -7.52 -14.24 -7.06
C GLU A 161 -7.95 -12.84 -7.48
N VAL A 162 -8.65 -12.12 -6.57
CA VAL A 162 -9.06 -10.74 -6.82
C VAL A 162 -7.83 -9.83 -6.96
N GLY A 163 -6.83 -9.98 -6.09
CA GLY A 163 -5.57 -9.26 -6.17
C GLY A 163 -4.86 -9.46 -7.50
N ALA A 164 -4.68 -10.72 -7.92
CA ALA A 164 -4.05 -11.04 -9.21
C ALA A 164 -4.82 -10.45 -10.41
N ALA A 165 -6.15 -10.57 -10.43
CA ALA A 165 -6.99 -10.01 -11.49
C ALA A 165 -6.91 -8.48 -11.53
N ALA A 166 -7.00 -7.83 -10.37
CA ALA A 166 -6.89 -6.38 -10.25
C ALA A 166 -5.50 -5.88 -10.66
N ALA A 167 -4.43 -6.55 -10.23
CA ALA A 167 -3.06 -6.21 -10.62
C ALA A 167 -2.88 -6.27 -12.14
N ALA A 168 -3.44 -7.30 -12.79
CA ALA A 168 -3.40 -7.44 -14.24
C ALA A 168 -4.19 -6.34 -14.98
N VAL A 169 -5.28 -5.83 -14.40
CA VAL A 169 -6.01 -4.67 -14.96
C VAL A 169 -5.24 -3.37 -14.74
N LEU A 170 -4.74 -3.14 -13.54
CA LEU A 170 -3.97 -1.94 -13.17
C LEU A 170 -2.72 -1.80 -14.05
N ALA A 171 -1.95 -2.89 -14.22
CA ALA A 171 -0.72 -2.91 -15.01
C ALA A 171 -0.89 -2.60 -16.51
N ARG A 172 -2.12 -2.58 -17.04
CA ARG A 172 -2.40 -2.16 -18.43
C ARG A 172 -2.29 -0.65 -18.63
N HIS A 173 -2.27 0.12 -17.54
CA HIS A 173 -2.31 1.57 -17.62
C HIS A 173 -0.90 2.17 -17.58
N ALA A 174 -0.61 3.06 -18.54
CA ALA A 174 0.67 3.73 -18.59
C ALA A 174 0.98 4.49 -17.29
N GLY A 175 2.10 4.13 -16.65
CA GLY A 175 2.51 4.68 -15.36
C GLY A 175 2.16 3.81 -14.15
N VAL A 176 1.50 2.67 -14.34
CA VAL A 176 1.26 1.66 -13.30
C VAL A 176 1.97 0.38 -13.70
N GLY A 177 3.09 0.09 -13.06
CA GLY A 177 3.87 -1.14 -13.29
C GLY A 177 3.58 -2.23 -12.26
N PRO A 178 4.26 -3.39 -12.36
CA PRO A 178 4.08 -4.51 -11.43
C PRO A 178 4.23 -4.13 -9.96
N TRP A 179 5.26 -3.34 -9.65
CA TRP A 179 5.48 -2.81 -8.29
C TRP A 179 4.26 -2.03 -7.78
N THR A 180 3.80 -1.01 -8.52
CA THR A 180 2.64 -0.20 -8.12
C THR A 180 1.37 -1.01 -8.04
N ALA A 181 1.15 -1.97 -8.95
CA ALA A 181 -0.01 -2.84 -8.89
C ALA A 181 -0.01 -3.69 -7.61
N ALA A 182 1.12 -4.32 -7.26
CA ALA A 182 1.25 -5.10 -6.03
C ALA A 182 1.04 -4.25 -4.76
N GLU A 183 1.64 -3.06 -4.72
CA GLU A 183 1.46 -2.13 -3.59
C GLU A 183 -0.01 -1.74 -3.38
N VAL A 184 -0.77 -1.58 -4.47
CA VAL A 184 -2.20 -1.25 -4.45
C VAL A 184 -3.05 -2.46 -4.07
N THR A 185 -2.82 -3.63 -4.66
CA THR A 185 -3.64 -4.82 -4.34
C THR A 185 -3.39 -5.30 -2.92
N LEU A 186 -2.17 -5.15 -2.39
CA LEU A 186 -1.91 -5.42 -0.98
C LEU A 186 -2.74 -4.52 -0.05
N ARG A 187 -2.71 -3.19 -0.27
CA ARG A 187 -3.34 -2.20 0.65
C ARG A 187 -4.84 -2.05 0.45
N ALA A 188 -5.29 -1.99 -0.81
CA ALA A 188 -6.68 -1.75 -1.13
C ALA A 188 -7.50 -3.03 -1.19
N LEU A 189 -6.87 -4.18 -1.47
CA LEU A 189 -7.55 -5.43 -1.77
C LEU A 189 -7.08 -6.59 -0.87
N GLY A 190 -6.16 -6.39 0.07
CA GLY A 190 -5.73 -7.42 1.01
C GLY A 190 -5.14 -8.64 0.33
N ASP A 191 -4.50 -8.47 -0.83
CA ASP A 191 -3.89 -9.58 -1.59
C ASP A 191 -2.75 -10.22 -0.78
N PRO A 192 -2.93 -11.46 -0.29
CA PRO A 192 -1.92 -12.13 0.54
C PRO A 192 -0.71 -12.60 -0.26
N ASP A 193 -0.76 -12.53 -1.59
CA ASP A 193 0.27 -13.02 -2.50
C ASP A 193 0.97 -11.91 -3.28
N ALA A 194 0.60 -10.65 -3.07
CA ALA A 194 1.21 -9.49 -3.70
C ALA A 194 2.70 -9.37 -3.35
N VAL A 195 3.56 -9.39 -4.38
CA VAL A 195 5.01 -9.15 -4.24
C VAL A 195 5.40 -7.94 -5.07
N SER A 196 5.96 -6.93 -4.41
CA SER A 196 6.37 -5.66 -5.03
C SER A 196 7.70 -5.79 -5.75
N VAL A 197 7.69 -6.58 -6.83
CA VAL A 197 8.84 -6.79 -7.70
C VAL A 197 9.36 -5.48 -8.26
N GLY A 198 10.67 -5.26 -8.18
CA GLY A 198 11.33 -4.01 -8.56
C GLY A 198 11.46 -3.00 -7.41
N ASP A 199 11.00 -3.35 -6.20
CA ASP A 199 11.33 -2.59 -5.00
C ASP A 199 12.84 -2.61 -4.74
N PHE A 200 13.37 -1.45 -4.33
CA PHE A 200 14.81 -1.28 -4.17
C PHE A 200 15.39 -2.07 -2.99
N HIS A 201 14.62 -2.24 -1.92
CA HIS A 201 15.07 -2.84 -0.67
C HIS A 201 14.54 -4.27 -0.47
N LEU A 202 13.31 -4.55 -0.90
CA LEU A 202 12.60 -5.78 -0.59
C LEU A 202 13.37 -7.05 -0.97
N LYS A 203 13.94 -7.09 -2.17
CA LYS A 203 14.73 -8.26 -2.61
C LYS A 203 15.95 -8.54 -1.75
N ASN A 204 16.60 -7.49 -1.23
CA ASN A 204 17.74 -7.64 -0.33
C ASN A 204 17.27 -8.10 1.05
N LEU A 205 16.14 -7.58 1.54
CA LEU A 205 15.52 -8.04 2.80
C LEU A 205 15.21 -9.53 2.73
N VAL A 206 14.50 -9.98 1.69
CA VAL A 206 14.09 -11.38 1.53
C VAL A 206 15.31 -12.29 1.37
N ALA A 207 16.25 -11.94 0.49
CA ALA A 207 17.47 -12.73 0.28
C ALA A 207 18.32 -12.85 1.55
N PHE A 208 18.45 -11.75 2.31
CA PHE A 208 19.21 -11.75 3.55
C PHE A 208 18.50 -12.56 4.64
N ALA A 209 17.20 -12.37 4.82
CA ALA A 209 16.44 -13.03 5.88
C ALA A 209 16.27 -14.54 5.65
N LEU A 210 16.05 -14.97 4.41
CA LEU A 210 15.74 -16.36 4.09
C LEU A 210 16.94 -17.18 3.60
N ALA A 211 18.02 -16.53 3.14
CA ALA A 211 19.19 -17.23 2.62
C ALA A 211 20.53 -16.70 3.15
N GLY A 212 20.53 -15.67 4.02
CA GLY A 212 21.76 -15.04 4.51
C GLY A 212 22.52 -14.26 3.42
N GLU A 213 21.90 -14.03 2.28
CA GLU A 213 22.51 -13.37 1.12
C GLU A 213 22.46 -11.85 1.32
N PRO A 214 23.61 -11.14 1.39
CA PRO A 214 23.62 -9.69 1.67
C PRO A 214 22.97 -8.85 0.56
N ARG A 215 22.83 -9.41 -0.64
CA ARG A 215 22.17 -8.81 -1.80
C ARG A 215 21.37 -9.86 -2.54
N GLY A 216 20.19 -9.47 -3.03
CA GLY A 216 19.31 -10.32 -3.83
C GLY A 216 18.92 -9.67 -5.15
N THR A 217 18.49 -10.49 -6.11
CA THR A 217 17.76 -10.05 -7.30
C THR A 217 16.27 -10.25 -7.12
N ASP A 218 15.47 -9.64 -8.00
CA ASP A 218 14.02 -9.83 -7.97
C ASP A 218 13.65 -11.30 -8.28
N GLU A 219 14.40 -11.96 -9.16
CA GLU A 219 14.24 -13.38 -9.48
C GLU A 219 14.54 -14.26 -8.26
N ARG A 220 15.63 -13.97 -7.55
CA ARG A 220 16.01 -14.70 -6.33
C ARG A 220 15.00 -14.52 -5.22
N MET A 221 14.47 -13.31 -5.04
CA MET A 221 13.39 -13.03 -4.10
C MET A 221 12.14 -13.87 -4.42
N ILE A 222 11.75 -13.96 -5.70
CA ILE A 222 10.60 -14.76 -6.11
C ILE A 222 10.85 -16.26 -5.87
N GLU A 223 12.04 -16.76 -6.20
CA GLU A 223 12.43 -18.16 -5.94
C GLU A 223 12.33 -18.50 -4.45
N LEU A 224 12.86 -17.64 -3.58
CA LEU A 224 12.83 -17.84 -2.12
C LEU A 224 11.42 -17.79 -1.54
N LEU A 225 10.52 -17.01 -2.14
CA LEU A 225 9.13 -16.86 -1.69
C LEU A 225 8.19 -17.92 -2.27
N GLU A 226 8.61 -18.62 -3.33
CA GLU A 226 7.79 -19.61 -4.04
C GLU A 226 7.10 -20.66 -3.14
N PRO A 227 7.75 -21.19 -2.06
CA PRO A 227 7.10 -22.15 -1.17
C PRO A 227 5.81 -21.62 -0.51
N TRP A 228 5.65 -20.30 -0.42
CA TRP A 228 4.46 -19.65 0.14
C TRP A 228 3.58 -19.00 -0.94
N ARG A 229 3.57 -19.50 -2.17
CA ARG A 229 2.62 -19.05 -3.19
C ARG A 229 1.18 -19.05 -2.63
N GLY A 230 0.50 -17.91 -2.77
CA GLY A 230 -0.79 -17.60 -2.14
C GLY A 230 -0.67 -16.79 -0.84
N HIS A 231 0.52 -16.71 -0.24
CA HIS A 231 0.82 -16.05 1.03
C HIS A 231 2.16 -15.29 1.03
N ARG A 232 2.73 -14.98 -0.15
CA ARG A 232 4.05 -14.35 -0.26
C ARG A 232 4.10 -12.97 0.41
N ALA A 233 3.04 -12.17 0.30
CA ALA A 233 2.93 -10.88 0.98
C ALA A 233 2.92 -11.03 2.50
N ARG A 234 2.33 -12.11 3.02
CA ARG A 234 2.31 -12.41 4.46
C ARG A 234 3.71 -12.69 4.99
N VAL A 235 4.51 -13.48 4.26
CA VAL A 235 5.92 -13.72 4.61
C VAL A 235 6.69 -12.42 4.61
N ILE A 236 6.56 -11.62 3.54
CA ILE A 236 7.19 -10.30 3.44
C ILE A 236 6.81 -9.43 4.64
N ARG A 237 5.52 -9.39 5.01
CA ARG A 237 5.03 -8.59 6.13
C ARG A 237 5.61 -9.03 7.48
N LEU A 238 5.78 -10.34 7.68
CA LEU A 238 6.48 -10.88 8.85
C LEU A 238 7.94 -10.45 8.89
N LEU A 239 8.63 -10.46 7.74
CA LEU A 239 10.02 -10.01 7.62
C LEU A 239 10.15 -8.51 7.88
N GLU A 240 9.30 -7.68 7.30
CA GLU A 240 9.30 -6.23 7.57
C GLU A 240 9.05 -5.91 9.04
N ALA A 241 8.13 -6.64 9.68
CA ALA A 241 7.83 -6.47 11.11
C ALA A 241 8.92 -7.04 12.03
N SER A 242 9.92 -7.74 11.50
CA SER A 242 10.97 -8.40 12.27
C SER A 242 12.07 -7.46 12.76
N GLY A 243 12.27 -6.32 12.08
CA GLY A 243 13.42 -5.43 12.29
C GLY A 243 14.73 -5.94 11.67
N ILE A 244 14.71 -7.05 10.93
CA ILE A 244 15.85 -7.52 10.15
C ILE A 244 16.16 -6.52 9.04
N GLU A 245 17.41 -6.08 8.96
CA GLU A 245 17.89 -5.23 7.88
C GLU A 245 19.06 -5.91 7.16
N ALA A 246 19.00 -5.93 5.82
CA ALA A 246 20.15 -6.32 5.02
C ALA A 246 21.29 -5.29 5.17
N PRO A 247 22.57 -5.71 5.20
CA PRO A 247 23.70 -4.81 5.35
C PRO A 247 23.71 -3.68 4.31
N ARG A 248 23.87 -2.44 4.77
CA ARG A 248 23.89 -1.25 3.90
C ARG A 248 25.28 -1.07 3.28
N HIS A 249 25.29 -0.81 1.97
CA HIS A 249 26.51 -0.54 1.22
C HIS A 249 26.34 0.77 0.47
N GLY A 250 27.06 1.81 0.91
CA GLY A 250 27.04 3.14 0.31
C GLY A 250 26.47 4.24 1.22
N PRO A 251 26.76 5.52 0.91
CA PRO A 251 26.25 6.65 1.66
C PRO A 251 24.73 6.78 1.50
N ARG A 252 24.09 7.44 2.48
CA ARG A 252 22.65 7.74 2.41
C ARG A 252 22.38 8.62 1.19
N TYR A 253 21.45 8.21 0.34
CA TYR A 253 21.02 9.01 -0.81
C TYR A 253 20.48 10.36 -0.33
N ALA A 254 21.00 11.45 -0.89
CA ALA A 254 20.50 12.81 -0.70
C ALA A 254 19.61 13.17 -1.89
N PRO A 255 18.29 13.34 -1.69
CA PRO A 255 17.38 13.68 -2.78
C PRO A 255 17.71 15.03 -3.42
N PRO A 256 17.70 15.14 -4.76
CA PRO A 256 17.83 16.43 -5.45
C PRO A 256 16.56 17.28 -5.24
N ASP A 257 16.69 18.60 -5.16
CA ASP A 257 15.52 19.48 -5.04
C ASP A 257 14.81 19.66 -6.38
N ARG A 258 13.80 18.83 -6.61
CA ARG A 258 12.98 18.86 -7.84
C ARG A 258 12.02 20.03 -7.90
N ARG A 259 11.87 20.82 -6.82
CA ARG A 259 10.94 21.98 -6.80
C ARG A 259 11.53 23.23 -7.45
N ALA A 260 12.85 23.25 -7.63
CA ALA A 260 13.61 24.39 -8.13
C ALA A 260 13.93 24.31 -9.64
N MET A 261 13.52 23.23 -10.32
CA MET A 261 13.65 23.05 -11.78
C MET A 261 12.39 23.49 -12.53
#